data_AF-A0A821B348-F1
#
_entry.id   AF-A0A821B348-F1
#
_cell.length_a   1.000
_cell.length_b   1.000
_cell.length_c   1.000
_cell.angle_alpha   90.00
_cell.angle_beta   90.00
_cell.angle_gamma   90.00
#
_symmetry.space_group_name_H-M   'P 1'
#
loop_
_entity.id
_entity.type
_entity.pdbx_description
1 polymer ?
#
loop_
_entity_poly.entity_id
_entity_poly.type
_entity_poly.pdbx_seq_one_letter_code
_entity_poly.pdbx_strand_id
1 'polypeptide(L)'
;MVLISDYLAHDTKFVYSGQKLIVDFLRKQYPNVLKLNYVSDGASAHFKNKYNMYNLAHHHADFNIVASWTFSATGHGKGPCDGVGAVVKSTATQHLLKGGPNASFSSPKQFYEWCFEKNDRMVIARPRRIGTSKSLTTQMPKPNRPIEVRWLSGDVVNKEFENCLQQRWSRLSTQGIILVQ
;
A
#
# COMPACT_ATOMS: atom_id res chain seq x y z
N MET A 1 1.82 3.51 -5.50
CA MET A 1 1.77 2.06 -5.73
C MET A 1 0.39 1.55 -5.33
N VAL A 2 -0.15 0.59 -6.08
CA VAL A 2 -1.41 -0.11 -5.81
C VAL A 2 -1.10 -1.60 -5.74
N LEU A 3 -1.60 -2.27 -4.69
CA LEU A 3 -1.49 -3.71 -4.53
C LEU A 3 -2.82 -4.37 -4.91
N ILE A 4 -2.77 -5.36 -5.79
CA ILE A 4 -3.92 -6.18 -6.18
C ILE A 4 -3.63 -7.61 -5.77
N SER A 5 -4.62 -8.27 -5.17
CA SER A 5 -4.50 -9.61 -4.62
C SER A 5 -5.79 -10.40 -4.79
N ASP A 6 -5.65 -11.73 -4.83
CA ASP A 6 -6.73 -12.72 -4.73
C ASP A 6 -7.06 -13.12 -3.29
N TYR A 7 -6.36 -12.57 -2.29
CA TYR A 7 -6.58 -12.88 -0.88
C TYR A 7 -7.82 -12.18 -0.31
N LEU A 8 -8.86 -12.95 0.02
CA LEU A 8 -10.20 -12.45 0.39
C LEU A 8 -10.37 -12.10 1.87
N ALA A 9 -9.55 -12.65 2.77
CA ALA A 9 -9.79 -12.53 4.20
C ALA A 9 -9.42 -11.15 4.80
N HIS A 10 -8.68 -10.32 4.04
CA HIS A 10 -8.36 -8.90 4.34
C HIS A 10 -7.91 -8.62 5.78
N ASP A 11 -7.23 -9.58 6.38
CA ASP A 11 -6.77 -9.59 7.75
C ASP A 11 -5.32 -9.08 7.87
N THR A 12 -4.78 -9.13 9.08
CA THR A 12 -3.50 -8.50 9.43
C THR A 12 -2.31 -9.09 8.68
N LYS A 13 -2.43 -10.35 8.23
CA LYS A 13 -1.47 -11.01 7.35
C LYS A 13 -1.27 -10.24 6.05
N PHE A 14 -2.37 -9.82 5.42
CA PHE A 14 -2.35 -9.07 4.17
C PHE A 14 -1.65 -7.72 4.35
N VAL A 15 -1.94 -7.02 5.44
CA VAL A 15 -1.30 -5.72 5.76
C VAL A 15 0.20 -5.88 5.92
N TYR A 16 0.65 -6.90 6.65
CA TYR A 16 2.08 -7.18 6.84
C TYR A 16 2.79 -7.52 5.53
N SER A 17 2.24 -8.44 4.74
CA SER A 17 2.83 -8.84 3.46
C SER A 17 2.82 -7.69 2.45
N GLY A 18 1.77 -6.88 2.46
CA GLY A 18 1.74 -5.63 1.70
C GLY A 18 2.85 -4.67 2.13
N GLN A 19 2.98 -4.40 3.44
CA GLN A 19 4.05 -3.56 4.00
C GLN A 19 5.44 -4.04 3.58
N LYS A 20 5.71 -5.35 3.65
CA LYS A 20 6.98 -5.94 3.21
C LYS A 20 7.28 -5.58 1.74
N LEU A 21 6.32 -5.79 0.84
CA LEU A 21 6.48 -5.42 -0.57
C LEU A 21 6.75 -3.92 -0.76
N ILE A 22 6.07 -3.06 0.00
CA ILE A 22 6.28 -1.60 -0.06
C ILE A 22 7.70 -1.27 0.38
N VAL A 23 8.14 -1.81 1.52
CA VAL A 23 9.46 -1.53 2.07
C VAL A 23 10.57 -2.04 1.15
N ASP A 24 10.44 -3.25 0.63
CA ASP A 24 11.40 -3.82 -0.32
C ASP A 24 11.49 -2.98 -1.60
N PHE A 25 10.36 -2.50 -2.10
CA PHE A 25 10.33 -1.58 -3.23
C PHE A 25 11.03 -0.25 -2.91
N LEU A 26 10.70 0.37 -1.77
CA LEU A 26 11.27 1.65 -1.36
C LEU A 26 12.78 1.55 -1.13
N ARG A 27 13.27 0.45 -0.53
CA ARG A 27 14.70 0.22 -0.34
C ARG A 27 15.45 0.07 -1.66
N LYS A 28 14.85 -0.59 -2.65
CA LYS A 28 15.44 -0.73 -3.99
C LYS A 28 15.52 0.61 -4.72
N GLN A 29 14.48 1.45 -4.61
CA GLN A 29 14.45 2.76 -5.27
C GLN A 29 15.27 3.82 -4.53
N TYR A 30 15.34 3.72 -3.21
CA TYR A 30 15.94 4.70 -2.32
C TYR A 30 16.81 3.97 -1.29
N PRO A 31 18.08 3.66 -1.61
CA PRO A 31 18.94 2.87 -0.74
C PRO A 31 19.30 3.57 0.59
N ASN A 32 19.22 4.90 0.63
CA ASN A 32 19.64 5.72 1.77
C ASN A 32 18.47 6.17 2.67
N VAL A 33 17.32 5.49 2.65
CA VAL A 33 16.19 5.85 3.52
C VAL A 33 16.50 5.48 4.97
N LEU A 34 16.49 6.49 5.84
CA LEU A 34 16.77 6.33 7.27
C LEU A 34 15.53 5.97 8.09
N LYS A 35 14.37 6.52 7.68
CA LYS A 35 13.12 6.39 8.43
C LYS A 35 11.92 6.36 7.50
N LEU A 36 10.98 5.47 7.80
CA LEU A 36 9.69 5.37 7.13
C LEU A 36 8.59 6.00 8.00
N ASN A 37 7.71 6.79 7.37
CA ASN A 37 6.56 7.37 8.05
C ASN A 37 5.28 6.80 7.44
N TYR A 38 4.58 5.95 8.18
CA TYR A 38 3.25 5.49 7.83
C TYR A 38 2.22 6.54 8.23
N VAL A 39 1.32 6.88 7.32
CA VAL A 39 0.21 7.79 7.57
C VAL A 39 -1.08 7.05 7.26
N SER A 40 -1.89 6.80 8.28
CA SER A 40 -3.24 6.26 8.11
C SER A 40 -4.27 7.37 8.28
N ASP A 41 -5.41 7.16 7.65
CA ASP A 41 -6.64 7.85 7.99
C ASP A 41 -7.00 7.63 9.48
N GLY A 42 -7.71 8.61 10.03
CA GLY A 42 -8.10 8.62 11.44
C GLY A 42 -9.21 7.64 11.83
N ALA A 43 -9.59 6.67 10.98
CA ALA A 43 -10.68 5.79 11.33
C ALA A 43 -10.33 4.97 12.57
N SER A 44 -11.30 4.84 13.49
CA SER A 44 -11.10 4.19 14.79
C SER A 44 -10.60 2.75 14.66
N ALA A 45 -10.97 2.04 13.58
CA ALA A 45 -10.51 0.70 13.26
C ALA A 45 -9.00 0.62 13.01
N HIS A 46 -8.39 1.65 12.40
CA HIS A 46 -6.95 1.67 12.13
C HIS A 46 -6.13 1.97 13.38
N PHE A 47 -6.61 2.90 14.22
CA PHE A 47 -5.94 3.27 15.46
C PHE A 47 -6.02 2.17 16.53
N LYS A 48 -7.18 1.53 16.70
CA LYS A 48 -7.39 0.49 17.72
C LYS A 48 -6.80 -0.88 17.35
N ASN A 49 -6.17 -1.01 16.18
CA ASN A 49 -5.62 -2.27 15.73
C ASN A 49 -4.29 -2.60 16.43
N LYS A 50 -4.34 -3.51 17.42
CA LYS A 50 -3.16 -3.99 18.15
C LYS A 50 -2.07 -4.56 17.25
N TYR A 51 -2.43 -5.15 16.10
CA TYR A 51 -1.47 -5.79 15.21
C TYR A 51 -0.62 -4.75 14.44
N ASN A 52 -1.19 -3.58 14.14
CA ASN A 52 -0.42 -2.48 13.55
C ASN A 52 0.67 -1.98 14.50
N MET A 53 0.33 -1.84 15.79
CA MET A 53 1.30 -1.47 16.83
C MET A 53 2.35 -2.56 17.05
N TYR A 54 1.93 -3.82 17.05
CA TYR A 54 2.85 -4.97 17.17
C TYR A 54 3.83 -5.05 15.99
N ASN A 55 3.36 -4.80 14.77
CA ASN A 55 4.21 -4.69 13.59
C ASN A 55 5.17 -3.50 13.67
N LEU A 56 4.72 -2.35 14.19
CA LEU A 56 5.58 -1.19 14.39
C LEU A 56 6.71 -1.47 15.39
N ALA A 57 6.41 -2.17 16.49
CA ALA A 57 7.41 -2.55 17.50
C ALA A 57 8.51 -3.48 16.93
N HIS A 58 8.15 -4.38 16.01
CA HIS A 58 9.09 -5.31 15.37
C HIS A 58 9.64 -4.80 14.04
N HIS A 59 9.26 -3.59 13.61
CA HIS A 59 9.55 -3.08 12.28
C HIS A 59 11.05 -3.02 11.98
N HIS A 60 11.84 -2.54 12.94
CA HIS A 60 13.29 -2.49 12.79
C HIS A 60 13.90 -3.89 12.68
N ALA A 61 13.40 -4.85 13.46
CA ALA A 61 13.91 -6.21 13.44
C ALA A 61 13.56 -6.95 12.12
N ASP A 62 12.41 -6.65 11.53
CA ASP A 62 11.92 -7.34 10.34
C ASP A 62 12.38 -6.70 9.04
N PHE A 63 12.44 -5.37 8.99
CA PHE A 63 12.74 -4.62 7.76
C PHE A 63 14.09 -3.87 7.82
N ASN A 64 14.78 -3.92 8.96
CA ASN A 64 16.04 -3.21 9.20
C ASN A 64 15.95 -1.73 8.84
N ILE A 65 14.85 -1.09 9.23
CA ILE A 65 14.59 0.34 9.06
C ILE A 65 13.65 0.82 10.17
N VAL A 66 13.90 2.04 10.68
CA VAL A 66 13.05 2.64 11.71
C VAL A 66 11.76 3.13 11.05
N ALA A 67 10.62 2.89 11.68
CA ALA A 67 9.34 3.42 11.25
C ALA A 67 8.65 4.22 12.35
N SER A 68 7.85 5.21 11.96
CA SER A 68 6.81 5.78 12.82
C SER A 68 5.46 5.74 12.12
N TRP A 69 4.40 5.69 12.91
CA TRP A 69 3.03 5.63 12.42
C TRP A 69 2.24 6.81 12.96
N THR A 70 1.71 7.62 12.05
CA THR A 70 0.88 8.79 12.37
C THR A 70 -0.55 8.54 11.93
N PHE A 71 -1.50 8.89 12.79
CA PHE A 71 -2.93 8.84 12.48
C PHE A 71 -3.44 10.27 12.29
N SER A 72 -4.18 10.49 11.21
CA SER A 72 -4.87 11.76 10.99
C SER A 72 -6.12 11.86 11.86
N ALA A 73 -6.65 13.06 12.08
CA ALA A 73 -7.87 13.24 12.87
C ALA A 73 -9.12 12.74 12.11
N THR A 74 -10.10 12.19 12.84
CA THR A 74 -11.40 11.80 12.28
C THR A 74 -12.07 13.00 11.61
N GLY A 75 -12.52 12.84 10.36
CA GLY A 75 -13.20 13.89 9.61
C GLY A 75 -12.28 14.84 8.83
N HIS A 76 -10.96 14.63 8.85
CA HIS A 76 -10.05 15.34 7.94
C HIS A 76 -9.98 14.66 6.58
N GLY A 77 -9.71 15.45 5.55
CA GLY A 77 -9.83 15.08 4.14
C GLY A 77 -9.07 13.82 3.73
N LYS A 78 -9.62 13.18 2.69
CA LYS A 78 -9.07 12.00 2.02
C LYS A 78 -7.57 12.13 1.74
N GLY A 79 -6.82 11.06 1.99
CA GLY A 79 -5.38 11.03 1.82
C GLY A 79 -4.96 10.99 0.35
N PRO A 80 -3.68 11.22 0.03
CA PRO A 80 -3.16 11.07 -1.34
C PRO A 80 -3.41 9.66 -1.92
N CYS A 81 -3.46 8.63 -1.07
CA CYS A 81 -3.80 7.25 -1.46
C CYS A 81 -5.20 7.14 -2.09
N ASP A 82 -6.17 7.92 -1.63
CA ASP A 82 -7.53 7.92 -2.16
C ASP A 82 -7.55 8.43 -3.61
N GLY A 83 -6.67 9.38 -3.95
CA GLY A 83 -6.51 9.86 -5.32
C GLY A 83 -6.01 8.78 -6.27
N VAL A 84 -5.02 8.00 -5.83
CA VAL A 84 -4.48 6.86 -6.59
C VAL A 84 -5.59 5.83 -6.83
N GLY A 85 -6.30 5.45 -5.77
CA GLY A 85 -7.41 4.49 -5.85
C GLY A 85 -8.57 4.99 -6.71
N ALA A 86 -8.89 6.28 -6.63
CA ALA A 86 -9.93 6.89 -7.44
C ALA A 86 -9.60 6.87 -8.94
N VAL A 87 -8.34 7.11 -9.33
CA VAL A 87 -7.90 7.03 -10.73
C VAL A 87 -8.05 5.60 -11.26
N VAL A 88 -7.57 4.61 -10.51
CA VAL A 88 -7.67 3.20 -10.90
C VAL A 88 -9.13 2.77 -11.04
N LYS A 89 -9.96 3.05 -10.02
CA LYS A 89 -11.40 2.72 -10.03
C LYS A 89 -12.15 3.43 -11.15
N SER A 90 -11.93 4.74 -11.34
CA SER A 90 -12.59 5.52 -12.39
C SER A 90 -12.24 5.00 -13.79
N THR A 91 -10.97 4.68 -14.03
CA THR A 91 -10.51 4.12 -15.31
C THR A 91 -11.13 2.74 -15.54
N ALA A 92 -11.21 1.90 -14.50
CA ALA A 92 -11.84 0.59 -14.56
C ALA A 92 -13.33 0.71 -14.87
N THR A 93 -14.06 1.57 -14.16
CA THR A 93 -15.48 1.85 -14.41
C THR A 93 -15.70 2.31 -15.85
N GLN A 94 -14.86 3.21 -16.38
CA GLN A 94 -14.96 3.63 -17.77
C GLN A 94 -14.72 2.50 -18.77
N HIS A 95 -13.81 1.57 -18.47
CA HIS A 95 -13.58 0.39 -19.31
C HIS A 95 -14.81 -0.52 -19.34
N LEU A 96 -15.38 -0.82 -18.18
CA LEU A 96 -16.60 -1.63 -18.06
C LEU A 96 -17.79 -0.98 -18.80
N LEU A 97 -17.97 0.33 -18.65
CA LEU A 97 -19.07 1.06 -19.30
C LEU A 97 -18.92 1.15 -20.82
N LYS A 98 -17.70 1.28 -21.34
CA LYS A 98 -17.44 1.44 -22.79
C LYS A 98 -17.29 0.11 -23.52
N GLY A 99 -16.88 -0.95 -22.84
CA GLY A 99 -16.43 -2.19 -23.47
C GLY A 99 -17.53 -3.23 -23.74
N GLY A 100 -18.80 -2.92 -23.43
CA GLY A 100 -19.92 -3.83 -23.71
C GLY A 100 -19.87 -5.14 -22.91
N PRO A 101 -20.60 -6.19 -23.32
CA PRO A 101 -20.77 -7.42 -22.55
C PRO A 101 -19.48 -8.23 -22.30
N ASN A 102 -18.41 -7.99 -23.07
CA ASN A 102 -17.13 -8.68 -22.93
C ASN A 102 -16.14 -7.97 -22.00
N ALA A 103 -16.43 -6.73 -21.60
CA ALA A 103 -15.56 -5.96 -20.70
C ALA A 103 -16.00 -6.17 -19.26
N SER A 104 -15.85 -7.39 -18.74
CA SER A 104 -16.02 -7.70 -17.32
C SER A 104 -14.75 -8.29 -16.74
N PHE A 105 -14.49 -8.02 -15.46
CA PHE A 105 -13.39 -8.64 -14.74
C PHE A 105 -13.95 -9.85 -13.99
N SER A 106 -13.66 -11.06 -14.45
CA SER A 106 -14.12 -12.30 -13.82
C SER A 106 -13.22 -12.73 -12.66
N SER A 107 -11.99 -12.22 -12.59
CA SER A 107 -11.06 -12.48 -11.49
C SER A 107 -10.22 -11.25 -11.12
N PRO A 108 -9.72 -11.16 -9.87
CA PRO A 108 -8.76 -10.12 -9.46
C PRO A 108 -7.48 -10.12 -10.30
N LYS A 109 -7.10 -11.28 -10.84
CA LYS A 109 -5.92 -11.42 -11.71
C LYS A 109 -6.12 -10.76 -13.07
N GLN A 110 -7.28 -10.96 -13.70
CA GLN A 110 -7.64 -10.25 -14.94
C GLN A 110 -7.65 -8.72 -14.72
N PHE A 111 -8.15 -8.27 -13.56
CA PHE A 111 -8.10 -6.87 -13.21
C PHE A 111 -6.65 -6.35 -13.07
N TYR A 112 -5.77 -7.13 -12.45
CA TYR A 112 -4.34 -6.81 -12.36
C TYR A 112 -3.66 -6.73 -13.73
N GLU A 113 -3.86 -7.72 -14.59
CA GLU A 113 -3.29 -7.77 -15.95
C GLU A 113 -3.75 -6.55 -16.76
N TRP A 114 -5.03 -6.22 -16.71
CA TRP A 114 -5.58 -5.03 -17.35
C TRP A 114 -4.97 -3.73 -16.79
N CYS A 115 -4.82 -3.63 -15.46
CA CYS A 115 -4.16 -2.49 -14.82
C CYS A 115 -2.71 -2.34 -15.26
N PHE A 116 -1.99 -3.44 -15.39
CA PHE A 116 -0.60 -3.48 -15.83
C PHE A 116 -0.47 -3.04 -17.30
N GLU A 117 -1.35 -3.52 -18.18
CA GLU A 117 -1.38 -3.13 -19.60
C GLU A 117 -1.75 -1.67 -19.84
N LYS A 118 -2.61 -1.10 -18.97
CA LYS A 118 -3.10 0.29 -19.10
C LYS A 118 -2.35 1.28 -18.20
N ASN A 119 -1.21 0.88 -17.65
CA ASN A 119 -0.46 1.66 -16.67
C ASN A 119 -0.12 3.07 -17.17
N ASP A 120 0.18 3.23 -18.46
CA ASP A 120 0.49 4.53 -19.09
C ASP A 120 -0.69 5.53 -19.07
N ARG A 121 -1.93 5.04 -18.96
CA ARG A 121 -3.14 5.87 -18.87
C ARG A 121 -3.53 6.17 -17.42
N MET A 122 -2.99 5.43 -16.46
CA MET A 122 -3.25 5.60 -15.03
C MET A 122 -2.28 6.63 -14.46
N VAL A 123 -2.57 7.91 -14.74
CA VAL A 123 -1.79 9.06 -14.25
C VAL A 123 -2.63 9.87 -13.29
N ILE A 124 -2.05 10.23 -12.14
CA ILE A 124 -2.70 11.11 -11.16
C ILE A 124 -2.60 12.54 -11.67
N ALA A 125 -3.71 13.07 -12.18
CA ALA A 125 -3.83 14.48 -12.52
C ALA A 125 -3.83 15.32 -11.24
N ARG A 126 -3.15 16.49 -11.25
CA ARG A 126 -3.18 17.41 -10.11
C ARG A 126 -4.59 17.97 -9.89
N PRO A 127 -4.99 18.30 -8.64
CA PRO A 127 -6.21 19.03 -8.40
C PRO A 127 -6.23 20.32 -9.23
N ARG A 128 -7.33 20.56 -9.94
CA ARG A 128 -7.54 21.79 -10.69
C ARG A 128 -7.62 22.93 -9.67
N ARG A 129 -6.61 23.82 -9.63
CA ARG A 129 -6.67 25.02 -8.77
C ARG A 129 -7.92 25.81 -9.16
N ILE A 130 -8.88 25.93 -8.25
CA ILE A 130 -9.89 26.99 -8.29
C ILE A 130 -9.09 28.27 -7.99
N GLY A 131 -9.00 29.14 -8.99
CA GLY A 131 -7.95 30.14 -9.08
C GLY A 131 -8.06 31.24 -8.03
N THR A 132 -6.91 31.62 -7.47
CA THR A 132 -6.61 33.00 -7.10
C THR A 132 -5.14 33.28 -7.36
N SER A 133 -4.92 34.36 -8.13
CA SER A 133 -3.70 35.07 -8.53
C SER A 133 -2.55 34.31 -9.24
N LYS A 134 -2.16 34.90 -10.37
CA LYS A 134 -0.98 34.58 -11.16
C LYS A 134 0.28 34.95 -10.36
N SER A 135 1.05 33.98 -9.91
CA SER A 135 2.47 34.21 -9.62
C SER A 135 3.29 32.96 -9.94
N LEU A 136 4.30 33.19 -10.80
CA LEU A 136 5.46 32.36 -11.08
C LEU A 136 5.17 30.89 -11.43
N THR A 137 4.83 30.68 -12.70
CA THR A 137 5.00 29.41 -13.41
C THR A 137 6.48 29.03 -13.48
N THR A 138 7.04 28.48 -12.41
CA THR A 138 8.06 27.45 -12.57
C THR A 138 7.32 26.25 -13.17
N GLN A 139 7.54 25.97 -14.46
CA GLN A 139 7.05 24.74 -15.08
C GLN A 139 7.70 23.56 -14.36
N MET A 140 7.06 23.09 -13.28
CA MET A 140 7.43 21.85 -12.64
C MET A 140 7.16 20.71 -13.63
N PRO A 141 8.12 19.78 -13.83
CA PRO A 141 8.00 18.71 -14.81
C PRO A 141 6.70 17.92 -14.57
N LYS A 142 6.01 17.59 -15.68
CA LYS A 142 4.83 16.73 -15.70
C LYS A 142 5.13 15.46 -14.86
N PRO A 143 4.25 15.02 -13.95
CA PRO A 143 4.48 13.77 -13.23
C PRO A 143 4.22 12.61 -14.20
N ASN A 144 5.20 12.30 -15.03
CA ASN A 144 5.17 11.22 -16.01
C ASN A 144 5.50 9.85 -15.35
N ARG A 145 5.16 9.69 -14.06
CA ARG A 145 5.37 8.42 -13.36
C ARG A 145 4.04 7.65 -13.33
N PRO A 146 3.91 6.56 -14.10
CA PRO A 146 2.70 5.75 -14.09
C PRO A 146 2.48 5.14 -12.70
N ILE A 147 1.22 4.85 -12.35
CA ILE A 147 0.89 4.27 -11.05
C ILE A 147 1.46 2.86 -10.98
N GLU A 148 2.46 2.63 -10.15
CA GLU A 148 3.00 1.29 -10.00
C GLU A 148 1.97 0.31 -9.43
N VAL A 149 1.66 -0.74 -10.17
CA VAL A 149 0.73 -1.81 -9.78
C VAL A 149 1.54 -3.09 -9.49
N ARG A 150 1.25 -3.76 -8.37
CA ARG A 150 1.91 -5.02 -7.98
C ARG A 150 0.88 -6.08 -7.65
N TRP A 151 1.18 -7.32 -8.04
CA TRP A 151 0.42 -8.51 -7.68
C TRP A 151 0.93 -9.11 -6.37
N LEU A 152 0.01 -9.49 -5.50
CA LEU A 152 0.31 -10.24 -4.28
C LEU A 152 -0.64 -11.44 -4.21
N SER A 153 -0.11 -12.66 -4.33
CA SER A 153 -0.92 -13.88 -4.24
C SER A 153 -1.17 -14.26 -2.77
N GLY A 154 -2.36 -14.79 -2.47
CA GLY A 154 -2.74 -15.25 -1.13
C GLY A 154 -1.82 -16.32 -0.55
N ASP A 155 -1.27 -17.21 -1.38
CA ASP A 155 -0.31 -18.21 -0.92
C ASP A 155 0.98 -17.57 -0.40
N VAL A 156 1.43 -16.51 -1.07
CA VAL A 156 2.59 -15.71 -0.65
C VAL A 156 2.27 -14.97 0.64
N VAL A 157 1.05 -14.44 0.80
CA VAL A 157 0.62 -13.76 2.02
C VAL A 157 0.75 -14.71 3.22
N ASN A 158 0.21 -15.92 3.12
CA ASN A 158 0.26 -16.89 4.20
C ASN A 158 1.70 -17.33 4.50
N LYS A 159 2.47 -17.72 3.48
CA LYS A 159 3.85 -18.19 3.66
C LYS A 159 4.74 -17.14 4.29
N GLU A 160 4.64 -15.89 3.85
CA GLU A 160 5.44 -14.78 4.37
C GLU A 160 5.11 -14.44 5.83
N PHE A 161 3.83 -14.51 6.18
CA PHE A 161 3.39 -14.27 7.54
C PHE A 161 3.87 -15.37 8.49
N GLU A 162 3.73 -16.65 8.11
CA GLU A 162 4.22 -17.77 8.94
C GLU A 162 5.74 -17.73 9.11
N ASN A 163 6.49 -17.43 8.04
CA ASN A 163 7.94 -17.24 8.12
C ASN A 163 8.33 -16.11 9.09
N CYS A 164 7.61 -14.98 9.06
CA CYS A 164 7.81 -13.88 9.99
C CYS A 164 7.58 -14.32 11.44
N LEU A 165 6.47 -15.02 11.71
CA LEU A 165 6.18 -15.52 13.04
C LEU A 165 7.29 -16.44 13.53
N GLN A 166 7.71 -17.42 12.72
CA GLN A 166 8.81 -18.32 13.06
C GLN A 166 10.11 -17.57 13.38
N GLN A 167 10.45 -16.53 12.61
CA GLN A 167 11.62 -15.70 12.87
C GLN A 167 11.49 -14.87 14.16
N ARG A 168 10.30 -14.35 14.47
CA ARG A 168 10.07 -13.63 15.74
C ARG A 168 10.13 -14.60 16.94
N TRP A 169 9.55 -15.79 16.82
CA TRP A 169 9.61 -16.84 17.82
C TRP A 169 11.05 -17.32 18.08
N SER A 170 11.84 -17.55 17.02
CA SER A 170 13.24 -17.97 17.19
C SER A 170 14.08 -16.91 17.91
N ARG A 171 13.85 -15.61 17.62
CA ARG A 171 14.50 -14.48 18.33
C ARG A 171 14.13 -14.43 19.81
N LEU A 172 12.86 -14.67 20.16
CA LEU A 172 12.42 -14.72 21.56
C LEU A 172 13.07 -15.89 22.30
N SER A 173 13.19 -17.05 21.65
CA SER A 173 13.84 -18.23 22.23
C SER A 173 15.35 -18.02 22.43
N THR A 174 16.02 -17.27 21.54
CA THR A 174 17.45 -16.95 21.67
C THR A 174 17.73 -15.84 22.68
N GLN A 175 16.74 -14.99 23.00
CA GLN A 175 16.83 -13.99 24.07
C GLN A 175 16.51 -14.56 25.47
N GLY A 176 16.30 -15.88 25.59
CA GLY A 176 16.11 -16.55 26.88
C GLY A 176 14.72 -16.35 27.50
N ILE A 177 13.75 -15.81 26.76
CA ILE A 177 12.35 -15.73 27.23
C ILE A 177 11.67 -17.06 26.92
N ILE A 178 11.84 -18.01 27.84
CA ILE A 178 11.03 -19.23 27.91
C ILE A 178 9.67 -18.83 28.46
N LEU A 179 8.69 -18.61 27.58
CA LEU A 179 7.28 -18.61 27.99
C LEU A 179 6.87 -20.06 28.20
N VAL A 180 6.90 -20.48 29.46
CA VAL A 180 6.21 -21.69 29.93
C VAL A 180 4.70 -21.45 29.72
N GLN A 181 4.03 -22.46 29.16
CA GLN A 181 2.65 -22.46 28.64
C GLN A 181 1.60 -21.78 29.53
#